data_AF-A0A976QLQ9-F1
#
_entry.id   AF-A0A976QLQ9-F1
#
_cell.length_a   1.000
_cell.length_b   1.000
_cell.length_c   1.000
_cell.angle_alpha   90.00
_cell.angle_beta   90.00
_cell.angle_gamma   90.00
#
_symmetry.space_group_name_H-M   'P 1'
#
loop_
_entity.id
_entity.type
_entity.pdbx_description
1 polymer ?
#
loop_
_entity_poly.entity_id
_entity_poly.type
_entity_poly.pdbx_seq_one_letter_code
_entity_poly.pdbx_strand_id
1 'polypeptide(L)'
;MGADDCLFCKMVAGKIPVTKIYEDEVVLSFLDIGPISNGHTLVIPKRHFEKLHECPAELLGKVFTRIGKIAGAVAAAMDSDGYNLLCNNGRAAGQLIEHLHFHIVPRNTGDRLFSRWPSFEYKDGKIEEIAGAIRKNL
;
A
#
# COMPACT_ATOMS: atom_id res chain seq x y z
N MET A 1 1.34 -17.50 2.31
CA MET A 1 2.25 -18.09 3.35
C MET A 1 1.56 -18.07 4.72
N GLY A 2 1.88 -18.95 5.67
CA GLY A 2 1.30 -18.87 7.01
C GLY A 2 1.80 -17.63 7.79
N ALA A 3 1.00 -17.11 8.73
CA ALA A 3 1.36 -15.94 9.54
C ALA A 3 2.70 -16.10 10.30
N ASP A 4 3.06 -17.33 10.66
CA ASP A 4 4.31 -17.63 11.38
C ASP A 4 5.58 -17.44 10.53
N ASP A 5 5.47 -17.56 9.20
CA ASP A 5 6.59 -17.35 8.27
C ASP A 5 6.64 -15.94 7.70
N CYS A 6 5.56 -15.17 7.85
CA CYS A 6 5.46 -13.81 7.34
C CYS A 6 6.43 -12.85 8.03
N LEU A 7 7.28 -12.18 7.24
CA LEU A 7 8.24 -11.17 7.71
C LEU A 7 7.55 -10.05 8.50
N PHE A 8 6.45 -9.51 7.97
CA PHE A 8 5.72 -8.42 8.61
C PHE A 8 5.02 -8.86 9.89
N CYS A 9 4.48 -10.09 9.96
CA CYS A 9 3.99 -10.64 11.22
C CYS A 9 5.10 -10.77 12.28
N LYS A 10 6.31 -11.16 11.89
CA LYS A 10 7.46 -11.20 12.80
C LYS A 10 7.85 -9.81 13.32
N MET A 11 7.73 -8.77 12.48
CA MET A 11 7.95 -7.37 12.91
C MET A 11 6.85 -6.90 13.88
N VAL A 12 5.58 -7.19 13.58
CA VAL A 12 4.44 -6.89 14.48
C VAL A 12 4.58 -7.61 15.82
N ALA A 13 5.05 -8.85 15.81
CA ALA A 13 5.30 -9.65 17.01
C ALA A 13 6.58 -9.25 17.78
N GLY A 14 7.34 -8.25 17.31
CA GLY A 14 8.59 -7.82 17.93
C GLY A 14 9.74 -8.83 17.83
N LYS A 15 9.62 -9.85 16.96
CA LYS A 15 10.66 -10.86 16.73
C LYS A 15 11.80 -10.35 15.84
N ILE A 16 11.57 -9.28 15.09
CA ILE A 16 12.54 -8.61 14.21
C ILE A 16 12.52 -7.11 14.55
N PRO A 17 13.70 -6.47 14.72
CA PRO A 17 13.76 -5.04 14.98
C PRO A 17 13.23 -4.24 13.78
N VAL A 18 12.53 -3.15 14.08
CA VAL A 18 12.00 -2.23 13.08
C VAL A 18 12.10 -0.80 13.59
N THR A 19 12.60 0.10 12.76
CA THR A 19 12.55 1.54 13.03
C THR A 19 11.13 2.01 12.75
N LYS A 20 10.35 2.20 13.82
CA LYS A 20 8.94 2.57 13.75
C LYS A 20 8.80 4.06 13.46
N ILE A 21 7.95 4.39 12.49
CA ILE A 21 7.48 5.76 12.23
C ILE A 21 6.21 6.02 13.04
N TYR A 22 5.30 5.04 13.06
CA TYR A 22 4.04 5.11 13.79
C TYR A 22 3.59 3.70 14.15
N GLU A 23 2.99 3.55 15.33
CA GLU A 23 2.39 2.29 15.76
C GLU A 23 1.20 2.58 16.67
N ASP A 24 0.10 1.86 16.44
CA ASP A 24 -1.04 1.82 17.34
C ASP A 24 -1.61 0.39 17.42
N GLU A 25 -2.81 0.22 17.95
CA GLU A 25 -3.49 -1.08 18.04
C GLU A 25 -3.85 -1.69 16.67
N VAL A 26 -3.93 -0.87 15.61
CA VAL A 26 -4.39 -1.28 14.28
C VAL A 26 -3.24 -1.47 13.31
N VAL A 27 -2.28 -0.55 13.28
CA VAL A 27 -1.24 -0.51 12.25
C VAL A 27 0.17 -0.43 12.83
N LEU A 28 1.12 -0.85 12.01
CA LEU A 28 2.55 -0.57 12.17
C LEU A 28 3.06 0.13 10.91
N SER A 29 3.86 1.18 11.08
CA SER A 29 4.45 1.96 10.00
C SER A 29 5.95 2.11 10.18
N PHE A 30 6.69 1.97 9.08
CA PHE A 30 8.16 1.94 9.05
C PHE A 30 8.69 2.28 7.65
N LEU A 31 9.98 2.61 7.54
CA LEU A 31 10.61 2.86 6.24
C LEU A 31 10.82 1.56 5.45
N ASP A 32 10.61 1.62 4.13
CA ASP A 32 11.01 0.55 3.23
C ASP A 32 12.55 0.48 3.15
N ILE A 33 13.10 -0.73 3.17
CA ILE A 33 14.55 -0.98 3.04
C ILE A 33 15.02 -0.96 1.58
N GLY A 34 14.09 -1.11 0.63
CA GLY A 34 14.30 -0.88 -0.80
C GLY A 34 13.54 0.37 -1.26
N PRO A 35 13.92 1.57 -0.79
CA PRO A 35 13.13 2.78 -1.03
C PRO A 35 13.11 3.17 -2.51
N ILE A 36 11.95 3.62 -2.99
CA ILE A 36 11.82 4.26 -4.33
C ILE A 36 12.28 5.72 -4.26
N SER A 37 12.03 6.39 -3.13
CA SER A 37 12.45 7.75 -2.82
C SER A 37 12.70 7.88 -1.31
N ASN A 38 13.40 8.95 -0.90
CA ASN A 38 13.59 9.25 0.52
C ASN A 38 12.22 9.39 1.21
N GLY A 39 12.09 8.76 2.38
CA GLY A 39 10.84 8.72 3.12
C GLY A 39 9.82 7.68 2.63
N HIS A 40 10.18 6.81 1.68
CA HIS A 40 9.33 5.67 1.29
C HIS A 40 8.93 4.85 2.52
N THR A 41 7.65 4.93 2.87
CA THR A 41 7.09 4.42 4.11
C THR A 41 6.08 3.32 3.82
N LEU A 42 6.16 2.21 4.55
CA LEU A 42 5.17 1.15 4.52
C LEU A 42 4.23 1.29 5.72
N VAL A 43 2.93 1.14 5.48
CA VAL A 43 1.90 0.99 6.51
C VAL A 43 1.27 -0.39 6.37
N ILE A 44 1.26 -1.16 7.45
CA ILE A 44 0.68 -2.51 7.48
C ILE A 44 -0.40 -2.60 8.56
N PRO A 45 -1.52 -3.32 8.35
CA PRO A 45 -2.35 -3.75 9.46
C PRO A 45 -1.55 -4.75 10.31
N LYS A 46 -1.74 -4.70 11.63
CA LYS A 46 -1.14 -5.68 12.55
C LYS A 46 -1.70 -7.09 12.34
N ARG A 47 -2.97 -7.18 11.94
CA ARG A 47 -3.61 -8.43 11.52
C ARG A 47 -3.14 -8.82 10.12
N HIS A 48 -2.91 -10.11 9.92
CA HIS A 48 -2.47 -10.65 8.64
C HIS A 48 -3.63 -10.81 7.67
N PHE A 49 -3.45 -10.27 6.46
CA PHE A 49 -4.25 -10.49 5.26
C PHE A 49 -3.28 -10.49 4.10
N GLU A 50 -3.42 -11.34 3.10
CA GLU A 50 -2.49 -11.33 1.97
C GLU A 50 -2.84 -10.19 1.02
N LYS A 51 -4.14 -9.96 0.77
CA LYS A 51 -4.65 -8.97 -0.19
C LYS A 51 -5.67 -8.02 0.41
N LEU A 52 -5.89 -6.90 -0.27
CA LEU A 52 -6.81 -5.84 0.15
C LEU A 52 -8.24 -6.33 0.39
N HIS A 53 -8.77 -7.14 -0.53
CA HIS A 53 -10.15 -7.63 -0.48
C HIS A 53 -10.40 -8.71 0.59
N GLU A 54 -9.35 -9.19 1.25
CA GLU A 54 -9.44 -10.13 2.38
C GLU A 54 -9.55 -9.38 3.72
N CYS A 55 -9.19 -8.09 3.75
CA CYS A 55 -9.28 -7.26 4.94
C CYS A 55 -10.75 -6.82 5.18
N PRO A 56 -11.33 -7.05 6.37
CA PRO A 56 -12.68 -6.61 6.68
C PRO A 56 -12.84 -5.09 6.54
N ALA A 57 -13.95 -4.64 5.95
CA ALA A 57 -14.18 -3.22 5.63
C ALA A 57 -14.03 -2.27 6.83
N GLU A 58 -14.50 -2.66 8.02
CA GLU A 58 -14.37 -1.84 9.24
C GLU A 58 -12.89 -1.66 9.63
N LEU A 59 -12.10 -2.73 9.53
CA LEU A 59 -10.67 -2.67 9.81
C LEU A 59 -9.95 -1.84 8.75
N LEU A 60 -10.30 -2.02 7.48
CA LEU A 60 -9.73 -1.26 6.38
C LEU A 60 -10.00 0.25 6.55
N GLY A 61 -11.20 0.63 6.95
CA GLY A 61 -11.52 2.01 7.29
C GLY A 61 -10.61 2.57 8.39
N LYS A 62 -10.40 1.81 9.48
CA LYS A 62 -9.47 2.20 10.56
C LYS A 62 -8.05 2.37 10.05
N VAL A 63 -7.56 1.46 9.20
CA VAL A 63 -6.22 1.53 8.57
C VAL A 63 -6.08 2.81 7.74
N PHE A 64 -7.05 3.11 6.88
CA PHE A 64 -6.98 4.28 5.99
C PHE A 64 -7.01 5.62 6.75
N THR A 65 -7.71 5.70 7.89
CA THR A 65 -7.62 6.88 8.78
C THR A 65 -6.17 7.13 9.24
N ARG A 66 -5.39 6.07 9.53
CA ARG A 66 -3.99 6.20 9.94
C ARG A 66 -3.09 6.51 8.74
N ILE A 67 -3.34 5.90 7.58
CA ILE A 67 -2.61 6.18 6.34
C ILE A 67 -2.66 7.67 6.03
N GLY A 68 -3.83 8.32 6.11
CA GLY A 68 -3.94 9.77 5.86
C GLY A 68 -3.05 10.60 6.78
N LYS A 69 -3.04 10.30 8.09
CA LYS A 69 -2.17 10.96 9.08
C LYS A 69 -0.68 10.75 8.75
N ILE A 70 -0.28 9.51 8.49
CA ILE A 70 1.11 9.14 8.22
C ILE A 70 1.59 9.77 6.90
N ALA A 71 0.75 9.76 5.86
CA ALA A 71 1.08 10.37 4.57
C ALA A 71 1.31 11.88 4.67
N GLY A 72 0.47 12.58 5.45
CA GLY A 72 0.69 14.00 5.74
C GLY A 72 2.01 14.28 6.46
N ALA A 73 2.36 13.45 7.44
CA ALA A 73 3.64 13.57 8.15
C ALA A 73 4.84 13.28 7.25
N VAL A 74 4.75 12.24 6.40
CA VAL A 74 5.79 11.87 5.44
C VAL A 74 6.00 12.98 4.41
N ALA A 75 4.93 13.52 3.83
CA ALA A 75 5.02 14.61 2.85
C ALA A 75 5.65 15.88 3.45
N ALA A 76 5.25 16.26 4.66
CA ALA A 76 5.80 17.42 5.37
C ALA A 76 7.27 17.22 5.75
N ALA A 77 7.65 16.03 6.24
CA ALA A 77 9.02 15.74 6.65
C ALA A 77 10.00 15.70 5.47
N MET A 78 9.54 15.28 4.29
CA MET A 78 10.37 15.17 3.09
C MET A 78 10.29 16.41 2.18
N ASP A 79 9.50 17.41 2.55
CA ASP A 79 9.24 18.62 1.74
C ASP A 79 8.91 18.26 0.28
N SER A 80 8.04 17.26 0.10
CA SER A 80 7.74 16.69 -1.21
C SER A 80 6.59 17.40 -1.91
N ASP A 81 6.71 17.60 -3.23
CA ASP A 81 5.65 18.19 -4.07
C ASP A 81 4.34 17.36 -4.06
N GLY A 82 4.45 16.06 -3.78
CA GLY A 82 3.31 15.17 -3.63
C GLY A 82 3.73 13.79 -3.14
N TYR A 83 2.81 12.83 -3.18
CA TYR A 83 3.11 11.44 -2.86
C TYR A 83 2.21 10.48 -3.63
N ASN A 84 2.62 9.22 -3.71
CA ASN A 84 1.74 8.13 -4.13
C ASN A 84 1.37 7.27 -2.95
N LEU A 85 0.14 6.77 -2.99
CA LEU A 85 -0.31 5.65 -2.19
C LEU A 85 -0.44 4.43 -3.11
N LEU A 86 0.34 3.39 -2.86
CA LEU A 86 0.33 2.16 -3.67
C LEU A 86 0.03 0.94 -2.80
N CYS A 87 -0.78 0.03 -3.33
CA CYS A 87 -1.07 -1.27 -2.72
C CYS A 87 -1.02 -2.35 -3.81
N ASN A 88 -0.02 -3.22 -3.75
CA ASN A 88 0.12 -4.31 -4.71
C ASN A 88 -0.64 -5.55 -4.21
N ASN A 89 -1.43 -6.17 -5.08
CA ASN A 89 -2.29 -7.31 -4.74
C ASN A 89 -2.03 -8.48 -5.70
N GLY A 90 -1.18 -9.42 -5.26
CA GLY A 90 -0.68 -10.55 -6.04
C GLY A 90 0.66 -10.31 -6.73
N ARG A 91 1.40 -11.39 -7.00
CA ARG A 91 2.76 -11.34 -7.58
C ARG A 91 2.82 -10.63 -8.93
N ALA A 92 1.83 -10.85 -9.79
CA ALA A 92 1.75 -10.19 -11.09
C ALA A 92 1.57 -8.66 -10.98
N ALA A 93 1.03 -8.17 -9.86
CA ALA A 93 0.91 -6.75 -9.54
C ALA A 93 2.13 -6.22 -8.75
N GLY A 94 3.21 -7.00 -8.62
CA GLY A 94 4.43 -6.59 -7.91
C GLY A 94 4.40 -6.81 -6.39
N GLN A 95 3.46 -7.60 -5.85
CA GLN A 95 3.47 -7.94 -4.43
C GLN A 95 4.53 -9.02 -4.13
N LEU A 96 5.55 -8.65 -3.35
CA LEU A 96 6.63 -9.57 -2.95
C LEU A 96 6.40 -10.17 -1.56
N ILE A 97 5.85 -9.38 -0.63
CA ILE A 97 5.47 -9.82 0.71
C ILE A 97 3.96 -10.01 0.75
N GLU A 98 3.54 -11.25 1.01
CA GLU A 98 2.13 -11.69 1.09
C GLU A 98 1.52 -11.27 2.45
N HIS A 99 1.60 -9.99 2.78
CA HIS A 99 0.92 -9.34 3.91
C HIS A 99 0.53 -7.95 3.44
N LEU A 100 -0.74 -7.57 3.52
CA LEU A 100 -1.29 -6.32 3.02
C LEU A 100 -0.46 -5.12 3.50
N HIS A 101 0.10 -4.36 2.58
CA HIS A 101 0.89 -3.19 2.90
C HIS A 101 0.61 -2.07 1.91
N PHE A 102 0.69 -0.85 2.43
CA PHE A 102 0.49 0.37 1.67
C PHE A 102 1.80 1.14 1.65
N HIS A 103 2.27 1.42 0.44
CA HIS A 103 3.42 2.28 0.23
C HIS A 103 2.96 3.73 0.19
N ILE A 104 3.62 4.58 0.97
CA ILE A 104 3.58 6.03 0.86
C ILE A 104 4.93 6.44 0.27
N VAL A 105 4.92 6.87 -0.98
CA VAL A 105 6.14 7.23 -1.72
C VAL A 105 6.13 8.74 -1.96
N PRO A 106 6.95 9.54 -1.26
CA PRO A 106 7.13 10.96 -1.55
C PRO A 106 7.62 11.17 -2.99
N ARG A 107 7.10 12.19 -3.67
CA ARG A 107 7.35 12.49 -5.08
C ARG A 107 7.72 13.94 -5.26
N ASN A 108 8.68 14.17 -6.15
CA ASN A 108 9.13 15.50 -6.53
C ASN A 108 8.95 15.69 -8.03
N THR A 109 8.65 16.92 -8.43
CA THR A 109 8.48 17.29 -9.85
C THR A 109 9.72 16.89 -10.64
N GLY A 110 9.52 16.10 -11.69
CA GLY A 110 10.60 15.68 -12.59
C GLY A 110 11.35 14.41 -12.18
N ASP A 111 10.93 13.67 -11.15
CA ASP A 111 11.56 12.40 -10.72
C ASP A 111 11.33 11.19 -11.66
N ARG A 112 10.48 11.35 -12.69
CA ARG A 112 10.24 10.41 -13.80
C ARG A 112 9.71 9.01 -13.44
N LEU A 113 9.30 8.75 -12.19
CA LEU A 113 8.79 7.42 -11.80
C LEU A 113 7.55 7.01 -12.62
N PHE A 114 6.68 7.96 -12.99
CA PHE A 114 5.55 7.75 -13.90
C PHE A 114 5.78 8.36 -15.29
N SER A 115 7.00 8.26 -15.82
CA SER A 115 7.31 8.72 -17.18
C SER A 115 6.57 7.94 -18.27
N ARG A 116 5.99 6.78 -17.95
CA ARG A 116 5.18 5.97 -18.86
C ARG A 116 3.88 5.55 -18.19
N TRP A 117 2.77 6.01 -18.76
CA TRP A 117 1.42 5.55 -18.42
C TRP A 117 0.78 4.97 -19.69
N PRO A 118 0.74 3.64 -19.86
CA PRO A 118 0.29 3.01 -21.11
C PRO A 118 -1.24 2.95 -21.20
N SER A 119 -1.90 4.10 -21.18
CA SER A 119 -3.36 4.19 -21.36
C SER A 119 -3.77 3.79 -22.78
N PHE A 120 -4.98 3.24 -22.91
CA PHE A 120 -5.62 2.93 -24.18
C PHE A 120 -7.10 3.28 -24.12
N GLU A 121 -7.74 3.43 -25.28
CA GLU A 121 -9.18 3.68 -25.41
C GLU A 121 -9.94 2.37 -25.61
N TYR A 122 -11.07 2.23 -24.93
CA TYR A 122 -11.99 1.12 -25.18
C TYR A 122 -12.72 1.33 -26.51
N LYS A 123 -12.95 0.24 -27.25
CA LYS A 123 -13.81 0.25 -28.44
C LYS A 123 -15.29 0.39 -28.05
N ASP A 124 -16.11 0.85 -29.00
CA ASP A 124 -17.56 1.02 -28.81
C ASP A 124 -18.23 -0.22 -28.22
N GLY A 125 -19.08 -0.02 -27.21
CA GLY A 125 -19.78 -1.09 -26.48
C GLY A 125 -18.93 -1.86 -25.46
N LYS A 126 -17.59 -1.82 -25.54
CA LYS A 126 -16.72 -2.60 -24.66
C LYS A 126 -16.73 -2.11 -23.21
N ILE A 127 -16.92 -0.80 -22.99
CA ILE A 127 -17.00 -0.20 -21.65
C ILE A 127 -18.15 -0.82 -20.84
N GLU A 128 -19.36 -0.86 -21.41
CA GLU A 128 -20.53 -1.39 -20.70
C GLU A 128 -20.48 -2.91 -20.53
N GLU A 129 -19.93 -3.63 -21.51
CA GLU A 129 -19.69 -5.07 -21.38
C GLU A 129 -18.80 -5.37 -20.16
N ILE A 130 -17.65 -4.68 -20.05
CA ILE A 130 -16.71 -4.85 -18.94
C ILE A 130 -17.35 -4.42 -17.62
N ALA A 131 -18.03 -3.26 -17.59
CA ALA A 131 -18.70 -2.77 -16.39
C ALA A 131 -19.78 -3.76 -15.91
N GLY A 132 -20.55 -4.34 -16.82
CA GLY A 132 -21.53 -5.38 -16.52
C GLY A 132 -20.90 -6.64 -15.95
N ALA A 133 -19.76 -7.08 -16.47
CA ALA A 133 -19.01 -8.21 -15.94
C ALA A 133 -18.49 -7.95 -14.51
N ILE A 134 -17.97 -6.75 -14.24
CA ILE A 134 -17.51 -6.36 -12.90
C ILE A 134 -18.67 -6.33 -11.90
N ARG A 135 -19.79 -5.68 -12.25
CA ARG A 135 -20.97 -5.57 -11.36
C ARG A 135 -21.55 -6.93 -10.95
N LYS A 136 -21.42 -7.97 -11.78
CA LYS A 136 -21.86 -9.35 -11.45
C LYS A 136 -21.01 -10.03 -10.37
N ASN A 137 -19.85 -9.49 -10.05
CA ASN A 137 -18.89 -10.04 -9.08
C ASN A 137 -18.72 -9.15 -7.84
N LEU A 138 -19.55 -8.12 -7.69
CA LEU A 138 -19.72 -7.35 -6.44
C LEU A 138 -20.76 -8.03 -5.55
#